data_AF-A0A962T786-F1
#
_entry.id   AF-A0A962T786-F1
#
_cell.length_a   1.000
_cell.length_b   1.000
_cell.length_c   1.000
_cell.angle_alpha   90.00
_cell.angle_beta   90.00
_cell.angle_gamma   90.00
#
_symmetry.space_group_name_H-M   'P 1'
#
loop_
_entity.id
_entity.type
_entity.pdbx_description
1 polymer ?
#
loop_
_entity_poly.entity_id
_entity_poly.type
_entity_poly.pdbx_seq_one_letter_code
_entity_poly.pdbx_strand_id
1 'polypeptide(L)'
;MLDETALLETQRQDHEELLAFLDELRATVQQAMALRPNEGSEVVLALKENLDRLYEQSAGLADDHGGNQSAIADLVEVIMRNVERGAAGDAHAVAELAQEREARAVHFQLLRFPLVADLLHPHSLIDADDLAPSLLSASAEELAAALQLFDLAQLDQLRADAQDCLARCEQAPADALQRLQQVVDYVALLRRRSPLD
;
A
#
# COMPACT_ATOMS: atom_id res chain seq x y z
N MET A 1 -6.64 -27.25 15.04
CA MET A 1 -7.89 -26.74 15.63
C MET A 1 -7.51 -25.40 16.22
N LEU A 2 -7.89 -24.29 15.58
CA LEU A 2 -7.66 -22.96 16.17
C LEU A 2 -8.41 -22.90 17.50
N ASP A 3 -7.75 -22.42 18.54
CA ASP A 3 -8.35 -22.23 19.86
C ASP A 3 -9.48 -21.19 19.71
N GLU A 4 -10.70 -21.53 20.11
CA GLU A 4 -11.86 -20.64 20.05
C GLU A 4 -11.57 -19.31 20.77
N THR A 5 -10.73 -19.36 21.80
CA THR A 5 -10.22 -18.18 22.51
C THR A 5 -9.35 -17.30 21.62
N ALA A 6 -8.46 -17.89 20.83
CA ALA A 6 -7.56 -17.14 19.94
C ALA A 6 -8.36 -16.44 18.83
N LEU A 7 -9.37 -17.11 18.28
CA LEU A 7 -10.25 -16.50 17.27
C LEU A 7 -11.01 -15.28 17.83
N LEU A 8 -11.55 -15.40 19.04
CA LEU A 8 -12.27 -14.30 19.69
C LEU A 8 -11.34 -13.12 20.02
N GLU A 9 -10.10 -13.39 20.43
CA GLU A 9 -9.11 -12.33 20.67
C GLU A 9 -8.71 -11.60 19.39
N THR A 10 -8.51 -12.31 18.27
CA THR A 10 -8.24 -11.67 16.98
C THR A 10 -9.42 -10.81 16.52
N GLN A 11 -10.65 -11.31 16.62
CA GLN A 11 -11.85 -10.51 16.28
C GLN A 11 -11.98 -9.25 17.15
N ARG A 12 -11.62 -9.35 18.44
CA ARG A 12 -11.59 -8.19 19.34
C ARG A 12 -10.55 -7.17 18.88
N GLN A 13 -9.36 -7.62 18.48
CA GLN A 13 -8.29 -6.75 17.98
C GLN A 13 -8.70 -6.03 16.69
N ASP A 14 -9.25 -6.74 15.71
CA ASP A 14 -9.74 -6.16 14.45
C ASP A 14 -10.82 -5.07 14.73
N HIS A 15 -11.72 -5.36 15.68
CA HIS A 15 -12.75 -4.40 16.07
C HIS A 15 -12.18 -3.16 16.77
N GLU A 16 -11.21 -3.35 17.67
CA GLU A 16 -10.53 -2.25 18.36
C GLU A 16 -9.74 -1.38 17.39
N GLU A 17 -9.11 -1.98 16.38
CA GLU A 17 -8.39 -1.26 15.34
C GLU A 17 -9.33 -0.41 14.49
N LEU A 18 -10.48 -0.96 14.07
CA LEU A 18 -11.49 -0.23 13.33
C LEU A 18 -12.04 0.97 14.13
N LEU A 19 -12.32 0.79 15.43
CA LEU A 19 -12.77 1.89 16.28
C LEU A 19 -11.70 2.98 16.42
N ALA A 20 -10.45 2.58 16.64
CA ALA A 20 -9.32 3.51 16.72
C ALA A 20 -9.16 4.32 15.43
N PHE A 21 -9.25 3.67 14.27
CA PHE A 21 -9.22 4.31 12.96
C PHE A 21 -10.35 5.35 12.81
N LEU A 22 -11.60 4.99 13.15
CA LEU A 22 -12.75 5.90 13.00
C LEU A 22 -12.64 7.12 13.92
N ASP A 23 -12.18 6.93 15.15
CA ASP A 23 -11.97 8.02 16.11
C ASP A 23 -10.87 8.96 15.63
N GLU A 24 -9.74 8.42 15.14
CA GLU A 24 -8.64 9.22 14.62
C GLU A 24 -8.99 9.94 13.32
N LEU A 25 -9.71 9.29 12.41
CA LEU A 25 -10.23 9.91 11.19
C LEU A 25 -11.13 11.10 11.52
N ARG A 26 -12.06 10.92 12.47
CA ARG A 26 -12.95 12.00 12.90
C ARG A 26 -12.19 13.16 13.52
N ALA A 27 -11.21 12.88 14.39
CA ALA A 27 -10.39 13.91 15.01
C ALA A 27 -9.58 14.69 13.96
N THR A 28 -8.99 13.98 13.00
CA THR A 28 -8.20 14.56 11.90
C THR A 28 -9.05 15.44 10.99
N VAL A 29 -10.26 15.01 10.63
CA VAL A 29 -11.22 15.83 9.86
C VAL A 29 -11.66 17.06 10.65
N GLN A 30 -11.91 16.94 11.95
CA GLN A 30 -12.25 18.10 12.80
C GLN A 30 -11.10 19.12 12.86
N GLN A 31 -9.85 18.65 12.94
CA GLN A 31 -8.68 19.51 12.87
C GLN A 31 -8.60 20.23 11.52
N ALA A 32 -8.83 19.51 10.41
CA ALA A 32 -8.86 20.10 9.07
C ALA A 32 -9.92 21.22 8.95
N MET A 33 -11.12 20.99 9.49
CA MET A 33 -12.20 21.99 9.51
C MET A 33 -11.90 23.21 10.38
N ALA A 34 -11.03 23.07 11.39
CA ALA A 34 -10.66 24.14 12.31
C ALA A 34 -9.46 24.98 11.82
N LEU A 35 -8.85 24.62 10.68
CA LEU A 35 -7.73 25.37 10.11
C LEU A 35 -8.12 26.82 9.80
N ARG A 36 -7.31 27.78 10.26
CA ARG A 36 -7.53 29.19 9.97
C ARG A 36 -6.82 29.59 8.67
N PRO A 37 -7.25 30.69 8.02
CA PRO A 37 -6.46 31.33 6.99
C PRO A 37 -5.07 31.70 7.56
N ASN A 38 -4.01 31.26 6.88
CA ASN A 38 -2.59 31.44 7.28
C ASN A 38 -2.14 30.62 8.51
N GLU A 39 -2.74 29.45 8.77
CA GLU A 39 -2.15 28.49 9.70
C GLU A 39 -0.72 28.12 9.28
N GLY A 40 0.16 27.86 10.24
CA GLY A 40 1.56 27.57 9.96
C GLY A 40 1.74 26.29 9.14
N SER A 41 2.69 26.27 8.19
CA SER A 41 2.93 25.14 7.30
C SER A 41 3.18 23.82 8.03
N GLU A 42 3.81 23.86 9.20
CA GLU A 42 4.04 22.67 10.05
C GLU A 42 2.72 21.99 10.44
N VAL A 43 1.69 22.77 10.81
CA VAL A 43 0.37 22.23 11.20
C VAL A 43 -0.32 21.60 9.99
N VAL A 44 -0.21 22.23 8.82
CA VAL A 44 -0.82 21.74 7.58
C VAL A 44 -0.13 20.46 7.10
N LEU A 45 1.20 20.40 7.19
CA LEU A 45 1.97 19.21 6.81
C LEU A 45 1.74 18.04 7.78
N ALA A 46 1.65 18.30 9.09
CA ALA A 46 1.31 17.27 10.07
C ALA A 46 -0.11 16.72 9.83
N LEU A 47 -1.06 17.57 9.47
CA LEU A 47 -2.41 17.13 9.10
C LEU A 47 -2.40 16.23 7.87
N LYS A 48 -1.62 16.60 6.83
CA LYS A 48 -1.41 15.76 5.66
C LYS A 48 -0.82 14.41 6.03
N GLU A 49 0.21 14.38 6.88
CA GLU A 49 0.87 13.14 7.28
C GLU A 49 -0.10 12.20 8.01
N ASN A 50 -0.95 12.75 8.89
CA ASN A 50 -2.01 11.98 9.54
C ASN A 50 -3.02 11.41 8.54
N LEU A 51 -3.40 12.19 7.52
CA LEU A 51 -4.31 11.72 6.48
C LEU A 51 -3.70 10.62 5.60
N ASP A 52 -2.42 10.74 5.22
CA ASP A 52 -1.73 9.69 4.47
C ASP A 52 -1.65 8.38 5.28
N ARG A 53 -1.32 8.47 6.57
CA ARG A 53 -1.31 7.32 7.50
C ARG A 53 -2.70 6.70 7.66
N LEU A 54 -3.75 7.52 7.75
CA LEU A 54 -5.13 7.03 7.81
C LEU A 54 -5.55 6.32 6.51
N TYR A 55 -5.07 6.80 5.35
CA TYR A 55 -5.29 6.10 4.09
C TYR A 55 -4.65 4.71 4.14
N GLU A 56 -3.37 4.62 4.51
CA GLU A 56 -2.63 3.36 4.65
C GLU A 56 -3.31 2.39 5.61
N GLN A 57 -3.68 2.86 6.80
CA GLN A 57 -4.39 2.04 7.78
C GLN A 57 -5.71 1.51 7.19
N SER A 58 -6.49 2.37 6.54
CA SER A 58 -7.77 1.97 5.95
C SER A 58 -7.65 0.95 4.81
N ALA A 59 -6.47 0.79 4.22
CA ALA A 59 -6.22 -0.21 3.19
C ALA A 59 -5.96 -1.62 3.77
N GLY A 60 -5.47 -1.69 5.02
CA GLY A 60 -5.23 -2.95 5.74
C GLY A 60 -6.37 -3.39 6.65
N LEU A 61 -7.39 -2.54 6.87
CA LEU A 61 -8.56 -2.88 7.68
C LEU A 61 -9.51 -3.86 6.96
N ALA A 62 -10.23 -4.64 7.76
CA ALA A 62 -11.32 -5.49 7.28
C ALA A 62 -12.50 -4.64 6.75
N ASP A 63 -13.27 -5.22 5.82
CA ASP A 63 -14.38 -4.58 5.08
C ASP A 63 -13.96 -3.53 4.03
N ASP A 64 -14.95 -3.05 3.26
CA ASP A 64 -14.73 -2.04 2.23
C ASP A 64 -14.69 -0.62 2.83
N HIS A 65 -13.53 0.01 2.72
CA HIS A 65 -13.29 1.40 3.12
C HIS A 65 -13.07 2.36 1.96
N GLY A 66 -13.39 1.98 0.72
CA GLY A 66 -13.17 2.78 -0.48
C GLY A 66 -13.78 4.20 -0.42
N GLY A 67 -14.91 4.35 0.29
CA GLY A 67 -15.51 5.65 0.57
C GLY A 67 -14.65 6.54 1.48
N ASN A 68 -14.10 5.99 2.56
CA ASN A 68 -13.19 6.72 3.46
C ASN A 68 -11.89 7.07 2.74
N GLN A 69 -11.31 6.10 2.03
CA GLN A 69 -10.09 6.30 1.24
C GLN A 69 -10.25 7.44 0.22
N SER A 70 -11.38 7.47 -0.50
CA SER A 70 -11.66 8.54 -1.47
C SER A 70 -11.79 9.90 -0.80
N ALA A 71 -12.50 9.97 0.33
CA ALA A 71 -12.65 11.22 1.10
C ALA A 71 -11.31 11.73 1.67
N ILE A 72 -10.45 10.83 2.15
CA ILE A 72 -9.09 11.15 2.63
C ILE A 72 -8.24 11.68 1.47
N ALA A 73 -8.23 10.99 0.33
CA ALA A 73 -7.47 11.41 -0.84
C ALA A 73 -7.89 12.79 -1.35
N ASP A 74 -9.21 13.07 -1.39
CA ASP A 74 -9.74 14.38 -1.76
C ASP A 74 -9.28 15.47 -0.78
N LEU A 75 -9.30 15.19 0.52
CA LEU A 75 -8.87 16.15 1.54
C LEU A 75 -7.37 16.44 1.46
N VAL A 76 -6.54 15.42 1.26
CA VAL A 76 -5.09 15.59 1.03
C VAL A 76 -4.84 16.47 -0.19
N GLU A 77 -5.51 16.21 -1.31
CA GLU A 77 -5.36 17.01 -2.53
C GLU A 77 -5.75 18.48 -2.30
N VAL A 78 -6.84 18.74 -1.56
CA VAL A 78 -7.24 20.11 -1.20
C VAL A 78 -6.19 20.79 -0.32
N ILE A 79 -5.64 20.08 0.67
CA ILE A 79 -4.57 20.60 1.54
C ILE A 79 -3.33 20.95 0.69
N MET A 80 -2.87 20.02 -0.14
CA MET A 80 -1.66 20.18 -0.93
C MET A 80 -1.76 21.32 -1.96
N ARG A 81 -2.93 21.55 -2.57
CA ARG A 81 -3.17 22.72 -3.42
C ARG A 81 -2.96 24.05 -2.69
N ASN A 82 -3.27 24.11 -1.40
CA ASN A 82 -3.05 25.33 -0.61
C ASN A 82 -1.56 25.49 -0.26
N VAL A 83 -0.86 24.39 0.05
CA VAL A 83 0.59 24.39 0.28
C VAL A 83 1.34 24.88 -0.96
N GLU A 84 1.00 24.36 -2.14
CA GLU A 84 1.61 24.78 -3.43
C GLU A 84 1.42 26.26 -3.73
N ARG A 85 0.23 26.82 -3.44
CA ARG A 85 0.00 28.26 -3.59
C ARG A 85 0.91 29.09 -2.69
N GLY A 86 1.17 28.61 -1.48
CA GLY A 86 2.13 29.23 -0.56
C GLY A 86 3.58 29.14 -1.05
N ALA A 87 3.91 28.10 -1.80
CA ALA A 87 5.24 27.86 -2.37
C ALA A 87 5.47 28.54 -3.73
N ALA A 88 4.49 29.26 -4.32
CA ALA A 88 4.55 29.78 -5.69
C ALA A 88 5.74 30.72 -6.01
N GLY A 89 6.43 31.25 -4.98
CA GLY A 89 7.65 32.05 -5.13
C GLY A 89 8.95 31.23 -5.15
N ASP A 90 8.88 29.93 -4.91
CA ASP A 90 10.01 29.00 -4.81
C ASP A 90 9.82 27.84 -5.80
N ALA A 91 10.50 27.94 -6.95
CA ALA A 91 10.39 26.95 -8.02
C ALA A 91 10.89 25.55 -7.60
N HIS A 92 11.85 25.48 -6.69
CA HIS A 92 12.36 24.20 -6.19
C HIS A 92 11.31 23.54 -5.30
N ALA A 93 10.72 24.29 -4.36
CA ALA A 93 9.67 23.77 -3.49
C ALA A 93 8.44 23.29 -4.29
N VAL A 94 8.03 24.00 -5.34
CA VAL A 94 6.93 23.56 -6.22
C VAL A 94 7.25 22.24 -6.93
N ALA A 95 8.49 22.05 -7.38
CA ALA A 95 8.89 20.80 -8.04
C ALA A 95 8.87 19.61 -7.08
N GLU A 96 9.37 19.77 -5.85
CA GLU A 96 9.33 18.73 -4.81
C GLU A 96 7.89 18.34 -4.47
N LEU A 97 6.99 19.32 -4.31
CA LEU A 97 5.57 19.06 -4.04
C LEU A 97 4.88 18.31 -5.19
N ALA A 98 5.25 18.61 -6.44
CA ALA A 98 4.72 17.88 -7.59
C ALA A 98 5.20 16.42 -7.62
N GLN A 99 6.48 16.17 -7.33
CA GLN A 99 7.02 14.82 -7.24
C GLN A 99 6.37 14.03 -6.10
N GLU A 100 6.19 14.67 -4.94
CA GLU A 100 5.55 14.09 -3.78
C GLU A 100 4.07 13.75 -4.03
N ARG A 101 3.36 14.60 -4.78
CA ARG A 101 2.00 14.31 -5.26
C ARG A 101 1.96 13.07 -6.16
N GLU A 102 2.87 12.98 -7.12
CA GLU A 102 2.93 11.83 -8.04
C GLU A 102 3.25 10.53 -7.29
N ALA A 103 4.25 10.56 -6.40
CA ALA A 103 4.63 9.41 -5.58
C ALA A 103 3.46 8.93 -4.70
N ARG A 104 2.74 9.86 -4.05
CA ARG A 104 1.56 9.52 -3.24
C ARG A 104 0.43 8.93 -4.09
N ALA A 105 0.17 9.47 -5.28
CA ALA A 105 -0.87 8.93 -6.15
C ALA A 105 -0.59 7.48 -6.55
N VAL A 106 0.67 7.16 -6.87
CA VAL A 106 1.10 5.78 -7.12
C VAL A 106 0.95 4.92 -5.87
N HIS A 107 1.40 5.41 -4.71
CA HIS A 107 1.30 4.70 -3.43
C HIS A 107 -0.16 4.34 -3.07
N PHE A 108 -1.07 5.32 -3.14
CA PHE A 108 -2.49 5.10 -2.89
C PHE A 108 -3.10 4.14 -3.92
N GLN A 109 -2.69 4.22 -5.19
CA GLN A 109 -3.15 3.27 -6.20
C GLN A 109 -2.70 1.83 -5.89
N LEU A 110 -1.47 1.65 -5.41
CA LEU A 110 -0.93 0.35 -5.03
C LEU A 110 -1.68 -0.25 -3.83
N LEU A 111 -1.96 0.55 -2.81
CA LEU A 111 -2.69 0.12 -1.61
C LEU A 111 -4.14 -0.32 -1.86
N ARG A 112 -4.69 -0.05 -3.05
CA ARG A 112 -6.02 -0.57 -3.43
C ARG A 112 -6.01 -2.05 -3.79
N PHE A 113 -4.84 -2.65 -3.98
CA PHE A 113 -4.71 -4.09 -4.14
C PHE A 113 -4.55 -4.75 -2.77
N PRO A 114 -5.48 -5.63 -2.34
CA PRO A 114 -5.43 -6.26 -1.02
C PRO A 114 -4.08 -6.90 -0.70
N LEU A 115 -3.50 -7.64 -1.64
CA LEU A 115 -2.19 -8.26 -1.44
C LEU A 115 -1.08 -7.22 -1.21
N VAL A 116 -1.14 -6.08 -1.88
CA VAL A 116 -0.14 -5.01 -1.67
C VAL A 116 -0.32 -4.36 -0.31
N ALA A 117 -1.57 -4.11 0.11
CA ALA A 117 -1.86 -3.60 1.44
C ALA A 117 -1.34 -4.56 2.53
N ASP A 118 -1.59 -5.87 2.38
CA ASP A 118 -1.10 -6.91 3.29
C ASP A 118 0.43 -6.95 3.34
N LEU A 119 1.11 -6.88 2.19
CA LEU A 119 2.58 -6.92 2.14
C LEU A 119 3.24 -5.69 2.76
N LEU A 120 2.60 -4.53 2.67
CA LEU A 120 3.10 -3.28 3.25
C LEU A 120 2.68 -3.09 4.72
N HIS A 121 1.76 -3.91 5.21
CA HIS A 121 1.30 -3.81 6.58
C HIS A 121 2.43 -4.14 7.58
N PRO A 122 2.67 -3.32 8.62
CA PRO A 122 3.74 -3.57 9.60
C PRO A 122 3.63 -4.90 10.35
N HIS A 123 2.41 -5.44 10.41
CA HIS A 123 2.08 -6.72 11.02
C HIS A 123 1.55 -7.71 9.98
N SER A 124 2.08 -7.66 8.75
CA SER A 124 1.72 -8.60 7.68
C SER A 124 1.75 -10.04 8.18
N LEU A 125 0.70 -10.79 7.84
CA LEU A 125 0.61 -12.23 8.13
C LEU A 125 1.24 -13.08 7.02
N ILE A 126 1.68 -12.46 5.92
CA ILE A 126 2.38 -13.14 4.82
C ILE A 126 3.85 -13.23 5.19
N ASP A 127 4.26 -14.39 5.71
CA ASP A 127 5.67 -14.64 5.99
C ASP A 127 6.45 -15.04 4.72
N ALA A 128 7.75 -15.29 4.88
CA ALA A 128 8.62 -15.62 3.76
C ALA A 128 8.24 -16.94 3.05
N ASP A 129 7.71 -17.92 3.79
CA ASP A 129 7.32 -19.22 3.24
C ASP A 129 5.96 -19.13 2.52
N ASP A 130 5.09 -18.23 2.96
CA ASP A 130 3.77 -17.98 2.37
C ASP A 130 3.76 -16.91 1.26
N LEU A 131 4.85 -16.16 1.08
CA LEU A 131 4.93 -15.11 0.06
C LEU A 131 4.73 -15.63 -1.37
N ALA A 132 5.48 -16.65 -1.76
CA ALA A 132 5.39 -17.24 -3.09
C ALA A 132 4.00 -17.81 -3.41
N PRO A 133 3.37 -18.67 -2.56
CA PRO A 133 2.03 -19.17 -2.83
C PRO A 133 0.97 -18.05 -2.83
N SER A 134 1.13 -17.00 -2.03
CA SER A 134 0.21 -15.83 -2.02
C SER A 134 0.26 -15.09 -3.36
N LEU A 135 1.45 -14.80 -3.87
CA LEU A 135 1.65 -14.13 -5.15
C LEU A 135 1.21 -14.98 -6.35
N LEU A 136 1.40 -16.31 -6.28
CA LEU A 136 0.96 -17.23 -7.32
C LEU A 136 -0.57 -17.41 -7.37
N SER A 137 -1.26 -17.11 -6.27
CA SER A 137 -2.72 -17.17 -6.15
C SER A 137 -3.41 -15.84 -6.49
N ALA A 138 -2.64 -14.76 -6.61
CA ALA A 138 -3.14 -13.42 -6.91
C ALA A 138 -3.68 -13.28 -8.34
N SER A 139 -4.48 -12.24 -8.56
CA SER A 139 -4.84 -11.84 -9.93
C SER A 139 -3.62 -11.34 -10.72
N ALA A 140 -3.72 -11.30 -12.04
CA ALA A 140 -2.64 -10.79 -12.90
C ALA A 140 -2.25 -9.33 -12.59
N GLU A 141 -3.27 -8.49 -12.34
CA GLU A 141 -3.09 -7.07 -12.05
C GLU A 141 -2.48 -6.87 -10.65
N GLU A 142 -2.97 -7.60 -9.66
CA GLU A 142 -2.47 -7.55 -8.30
C GLU A 142 -1.03 -8.06 -8.20
N LEU A 143 -0.68 -9.14 -8.91
CA LEU A 143 0.71 -9.59 -9.01
C LEU A 143 1.59 -8.50 -9.65
N ALA A 144 1.13 -7.85 -10.72
CA ALA A 144 1.89 -6.77 -11.36
C ALA A 144 2.12 -5.58 -10.41
N ALA A 145 1.15 -5.28 -9.54
CA ALA A 145 1.30 -4.26 -8.50
C ALA A 145 2.32 -4.69 -7.44
N ALA A 146 2.19 -5.91 -6.89
CA ALA A 146 3.08 -6.42 -5.86
C ALA A 146 4.55 -6.55 -6.31
N LEU A 147 4.80 -6.96 -7.57
CA LEU A 147 6.17 -7.09 -8.09
C LEU A 147 6.95 -5.77 -8.10
N GLN A 148 6.29 -4.61 -8.05
CA GLN A 148 6.95 -3.30 -7.99
C GLN A 148 7.57 -3.01 -6.62
N LEU A 149 7.22 -3.77 -5.57
CA LEU A 149 7.72 -3.57 -4.21
C LEU A 149 9.10 -4.20 -3.99
N PHE A 150 9.53 -5.08 -4.89
CA PHE A 150 10.74 -5.89 -4.71
C PHE A 150 11.87 -5.42 -5.61
N ASP A 151 13.08 -5.44 -5.09
CA ASP A 151 14.29 -5.25 -5.89
C ASP A 151 14.60 -6.48 -6.75
N LEU A 152 15.60 -6.36 -7.65
CA LEU A 152 15.94 -7.44 -8.56
C LEU A 152 16.42 -8.72 -7.86
N ALA A 153 17.15 -8.60 -6.74
CA ALA A 153 17.65 -9.75 -5.99
C ALA A 153 16.51 -10.49 -5.28
N GLN A 154 15.60 -9.73 -4.67
CA GLN A 154 14.37 -10.25 -4.08
C GLN A 154 13.48 -10.93 -5.12
N LEU A 155 13.34 -10.34 -6.31
CA LEU A 155 12.57 -10.93 -7.42
C LEU A 155 13.19 -12.21 -7.96
N ASP A 156 14.51 -12.31 -8.01
CA ASP A 156 15.21 -13.53 -8.40
C ASP A 156 14.99 -14.67 -7.39
N GLN A 157 15.00 -14.33 -6.09
CA GLN A 157 14.68 -15.26 -5.01
C GLN A 157 13.21 -15.69 -5.10
N LEU A 158 12.28 -14.74 -5.20
CA LEU A 158 10.85 -14.99 -5.36
C LEU A 158 10.54 -15.91 -6.54
N ARG A 159 11.22 -15.71 -7.69
CA ARG A 159 11.07 -16.59 -8.85
C ARG A 159 11.48 -18.03 -8.51
N ALA A 160 12.59 -18.22 -7.81
CA ALA A 160 13.06 -19.54 -7.41
C ALA A 160 12.07 -20.19 -6.43
N ASP A 161 11.60 -19.46 -5.43
CA ASP A 161 10.65 -19.95 -4.44
C ASP A 161 9.30 -20.31 -5.09
N ALA A 162 8.84 -19.51 -6.06
CA ALA A 162 7.63 -19.80 -6.83
C ALA A 162 7.78 -21.07 -7.70
N GLN A 163 8.96 -21.30 -8.30
CA GLN A 163 9.25 -22.53 -9.04
C GLN A 163 9.22 -23.76 -8.13
N ASP A 164 9.88 -23.67 -6.98
CA ASP A 164 9.93 -24.74 -5.99
C ASP A 164 8.55 -25.02 -5.40
N CYS A 165 7.75 -23.98 -5.13
CA CYS A 165 6.37 -24.08 -4.68
C CYS A 165 5.52 -24.92 -5.66
N LEU A 166 5.55 -24.58 -6.95
CA LEU A 166 4.78 -25.31 -7.97
C LEU A 166 5.32 -26.71 -8.25
N ALA A 167 6.63 -26.94 -8.12
CA ALA A 167 7.23 -28.26 -8.28
C ALA A 167 6.81 -29.25 -7.18
N ARG A 168 6.41 -28.74 -6.01
CA ARG A 168 5.87 -29.55 -4.90
C ARG A 168 4.39 -29.91 -5.09
N CYS A 169 3.69 -29.27 -6.03
CA CYS A 169 2.31 -29.63 -6.35
C CYS A 169 2.28 -30.86 -7.26
N GLU A 170 1.43 -31.86 -6.94
CA GLU A 170 1.19 -32.99 -7.84
C GLU A 170 0.62 -32.53 -9.20
N GLN A 171 -0.21 -31.49 -9.17
CA GLN A 171 -0.74 -30.83 -10.35
C GLN A 171 -0.82 -29.32 -10.08
N ALA A 172 0.11 -28.57 -10.65
CA ALA A 172 0.13 -27.11 -10.54
C ALA A 172 -1.10 -26.48 -11.22
N PRO A 173 -1.82 -25.54 -10.55
CA PRO A 173 -2.91 -24.80 -11.17
C PRO A 173 -2.45 -24.02 -12.40
N ALA A 174 -3.28 -23.99 -13.45
CA ALA A 174 -2.94 -23.29 -14.69
C ALA A 174 -2.70 -21.78 -14.47
N ASP A 175 -3.51 -21.15 -13.62
CA ASP A 175 -3.37 -19.72 -13.32
C ASP A 175 -2.08 -19.42 -12.55
N ALA A 176 -1.66 -20.32 -11.65
CA ALA A 176 -0.40 -20.19 -10.92
C ALA A 176 0.81 -20.35 -11.84
N LEU A 177 0.74 -21.26 -12.82
CA LEU A 177 1.77 -21.37 -13.88
C LEU A 177 1.84 -20.08 -14.72
N GLN A 178 0.71 -19.46 -15.02
CA GLN A 178 0.68 -18.16 -15.71
C GLN A 178 1.27 -17.04 -14.83
N ARG A 179 0.98 -17.03 -13.53
CA ARG A 179 1.58 -16.08 -12.59
C ARG A 179 3.10 -16.24 -12.52
N LEU A 180 3.61 -17.48 -12.45
CA LEU A 180 5.05 -17.73 -12.52
C LEU A 180 5.66 -17.17 -13.82
N GLN A 181 5.00 -17.39 -14.97
CA GLN A 181 5.49 -16.83 -16.23
C GLN A 181 5.53 -15.29 -16.21
N GLN A 182 4.52 -14.65 -15.60
CA GLN A 182 4.53 -13.19 -15.42
C GLN A 182 5.72 -12.71 -14.57
N VAL A 183 6.06 -13.42 -13.49
CA VAL A 183 7.26 -13.12 -12.67
C VAL A 183 8.53 -13.22 -13.52
N VAL A 184 8.66 -14.30 -14.31
CA VAL A 184 9.80 -14.52 -15.21
C VAL A 184 9.95 -13.37 -16.22
N ASP A 185 8.84 -12.97 -16.85
CA ASP A 185 8.82 -11.90 -17.85
C ASP A 185 9.17 -10.54 -17.23
N TYR A 186 8.66 -10.26 -16.03
CA TYR A 186 8.95 -9.03 -15.30
C TYR A 186 10.44 -8.92 -14.93
N VAL A 187 11.05 -9.99 -14.40
CA VAL A 187 12.49 -10.03 -14.10
C VAL A 187 13.32 -9.84 -15.36
N ALA A 188 12.95 -10.49 -16.46
CA ALA A 188 13.63 -10.33 -17.74
C ALA A 188 13.54 -8.89 -18.28
N LEU A 189 12.39 -8.22 -18.09
CA LEU A 189 12.21 -6.82 -18.45
C LEU A 189 13.12 -5.89 -17.63
N LEU A 190 13.17 -6.06 -16.31
CA LEU A 190 14.02 -5.25 -15.43
C LEU A 190 15.50 -5.39 -15.77
N ARG A 191 15.98 -6.61 -16.01
CA ARG A 191 17.38 -6.85 -16.43
C ARG A 191 17.74 -6.19 -17.76
N ARG A 192 16.78 -6.05 -18.68
CA ARG A 192 17.00 -5.31 -19.94
C ARG A 192 17.04 -3.79 -19.73
N ARG A 193 16.36 -3.28 -18.71
CA ARG A 193 16.31 -1.86 -18.35
C ARG A 193 17.49 -1.43 -17.48
N SER A 194 18.07 -2.36 -16.73
CA SER A 194 19.31 -2.19 -15.95
C SER A 194 20.46 -2.98 -16.59
N PRO A 195 20.98 -2.57 -17.77
CA PRO A 195 22.21 -3.16 -18.27
C PRO A 195 23.34 -2.61 -17.40
N LEU A 196 24.04 -3.47 -16.66
CA LEU A 196 25.18 -3.19 -15.76
C LEU A 196 24.81 -2.93 -14.29
N ASP A 197 25.04 -3.96 -13.47
CA ASP A 197 26.13 -3.90 -12.48
C ASP A 197 27.31 -4.74 -13.00
#